data_AF-A0A4Y2PJI7-F1
#
_entry.id   AF-A0A4Y2PJI7-F1
#
_cell.length_a   1.000
_cell.length_b   1.000
_cell.length_c   1.000
_cell.angle_alpha   90.00
_cell.angle_beta   90.00
_cell.angle_gamma   90.00
#
_symmetry.space_group_name_H-M   'P 1'
#
loop_
_entity.id
_entity.type
_entity.pdbx_description
1 polymer ?
#
loop_
_entity_poly.entity_id
_entity_poly.type
_entity_poly.pdbx_seq_one_letter_code
_entity_poly.pdbx_strand_id
1 'polypeptide(L)'
;MWKGATCEEEKCVEDADCDNGGTCNTETGRCECLPGTSGLNCARIENCTPLNCEEKEAKCIFDIKEGQPTCNCNDDNFYYEEERCN
;
A
#
# COMPACT_ATOMS: atom_id res chain seq x y z
N MET A 1 15.73 -20.32 -14.92
CA MET A 1 15.87 -20.49 -13.46
C MET A 1 14.59 -20.00 -12.83
N TRP A 2 13.64 -20.91 -12.57
CA TRP A 2 12.41 -20.61 -11.83
C TRP A 2 12.33 -21.66 -10.73
N LYS A 3 12.41 -21.24 -9.47
CA LYS A 3 12.14 -22.07 -8.30
C LYS A 3 11.10 -21.32 -7.46
N GLY A 4 9.91 -21.89 -7.35
CA GLY A 4 8.79 -21.31 -6.60
C GLY A 4 7.45 -21.81 -7.13
N ALA A 5 7.24 -23.12 -7.12
CA ALA A 5 5.98 -23.77 -7.49
C ALA A 5 5.31 -24.38 -6.25
N THR A 6 5.26 -23.61 -5.16
CA THR A 6 4.39 -23.88 -4.02
C THR A 6 3.66 -22.58 -3.71
N CYS A 7 2.33 -22.62 -3.73
CA CYS A 7 1.49 -21.53 -3.24
C CYS A 7 1.56 -21.51 -1.71
N GLU A 8 2.76 -21.37 -1.15
CA GLU A 8 2.92 -21.01 0.25
C GLU A 8 2.53 -19.54 0.30
N GLU A 9 1.26 -19.25 0.58
CA GLU A 9 0.85 -17.95 1.09
C GLU A 9 1.81 -17.63 2.24
N GLU A 10 2.66 -16.62 2.10
CA GLU A 10 3.46 -16.13 3.22
C GLU A 10 2.46 -15.77 4.32
N LYS A 11 2.45 -16.58 5.38
CA LYS A 11 1.54 -16.40 6.49
C LYS A 11 2.06 -15.29 7.36
N CYS A 12 1.21 -14.33 7.66
CA CYS A 12 1.53 -13.34 8.68
C CYS A 12 1.56 -14.02 10.06
N VAL A 13 2.43 -13.52 10.93
CA VAL A 13 2.58 -13.90 12.34
C VAL A 13 2.24 -12.73 13.25
N GLU A 14 2.50 -11.50 12.79
CA GLU A 14 2.17 -10.26 13.48
C GLU A 14 1.65 -9.19 12.51
N ASP A 15 1.01 -8.15 13.04
CA ASP A 15 0.46 -7.06 12.23
C ASP A 15 1.52 -6.36 11.37
N ALA A 16 2.79 -6.39 11.78
CA ALA A 16 3.90 -5.80 11.03
C ALA A 16 4.21 -6.54 9.71
N ASP A 17 3.72 -7.78 9.55
CA ASP A 17 3.82 -8.52 8.28
C ASP A 17 2.80 -8.03 7.24
N CYS A 18 1.84 -7.20 7.66
CA CYS A 18 0.80 -6.62 6.83
C CYS A 18 1.11 -5.15 6.53
N ASP A 19 1.07 -4.77 5.25
CA ASP A 19 1.26 -3.41 4.80
C ASP A 19 0.02 -2.55 5.04
N ASN A 20 0.21 -1.23 4.94
CA ASN A 20 -0.87 -0.24 4.92
C ASN A 20 -1.83 -0.31 6.12
N GLY A 21 -1.35 -0.79 7.28
CA GLY A 21 -2.14 -0.88 8.51
C GLY A 21 -3.12 -2.06 8.55
N GLY A 22 -2.91 -3.09 7.73
CA GLY A 22 -3.63 -4.36 7.85
C GLY A 22 -3.33 -5.06 9.18
N THR A 23 -4.26 -5.92 9.61
CA THR A 23 -4.12 -6.70 10.86
C THR A 23 -3.86 -8.16 10.51
N CYS A 24 -2.91 -8.81 11.18
CA CYS A 24 -2.68 -10.22 10.97
C CYS A 24 -3.70 -11.07 11.75
N ASN A 25 -4.48 -11.88 11.03
CA ASN A 25 -5.26 -12.94 11.63
C ASN A 25 -4.37 -14.15 11.87
N THR A 26 -3.79 -14.27 13.06
CA THR A 26 -2.84 -15.33 13.41
C THR A 26 -3.42 -16.74 13.40
N GLU A 27 -4.74 -16.89 13.48
CA GLU A 27 -5.42 -18.19 13.39
C GLU A 27 -5.38 -18.73 11.95
N THR A 28 -5.59 -17.85 10.97
CA THR A 28 -5.57 -18.21 9.54
C THR A 28 -4.22 -17.98 8.88
N GLY A 29 -3.37 -17.11 9.46
CA GLY A 29 -2.12 -16.64 8.89
C GLY A 29 -2.33 -15.67 7.72
N ARG A 30 -3.40 -14.87 7.73
CA ARG A 30 -3.75 -13.96 6.63
C ARG A 30 -3.94 -12.53 7.11
N CYS A 31 -3.55 -11.56 6.29
CA CYS A 31 -3.79 -10.15 6.58
C CYS A 31 -5.23 -9.77 6.29
N GLU A 32 -5.86 -9.13 7.27
CA GLU A 32 -7.15 -8.45 7.14
C GLU A 32 -6.88 -7.00 6.71
N CYS A 33 -7.15 -6.71 5.44
CA CYS A 33 -6.84 -5.43 4.82
C CYS A 33 -7.85 -4.33 5.16
N LEU A 34 -7.34 -3.10 5.32
CA LEU A 34 -8.19 -1.93 5.45
C LEU A 34 -8.92 -1.62 4.12
N PRO A 35 -10.10 -0.98 4.17
CA PRO A 35 -10.81 -0.56 2.96
C PRO A 35 -9.90 0.28 2.06
N GLY A 36 -9.85 -0.07 0.76
CA GLY A 36 -8.94 0.59 -0.19
C GLY A 36 -7.56 -0.04 -0.27
N THR A 37 -7.31 -1.17 0.40
CA THR A 37 -6.09 -1.96 0.26
C THR A 37 -6.42 -3.42 -0.05
N SER A 38 -5.52 -4.13 -0.73
CA SER A 38 -5.72 -5.51 -1.17
C SER A 38 -4.40 -6.27 -1.36
N GLY A 39 -4.51 -7.57 -1.65
CA GLY A 39 -3.36 -8.48 -1.78
C GLY A 39 -3.16 -9.34 -0.54
N LEU A 40 -2.20 -10.26 -0.59
CA LEU A 40 -1.95 -11.21 0.50
C LEU A 40 -1.50 -10.51 1.80
N ASN A 41 -0.71 -9.46 1.66
CA ASN A 41 -0.18 -8.65 2.75
C ASN A 41 -0.71 -7.21 2.72
N CYS A 42 -1.80 -6.93 1.99
CA CYS A 42 -2.38 -5.59 1.86
C CYS A 42 -1.48 -4.53 1.18
N ALA A 43 -0.41 -4.93 0.47
CA ALA A 43 0.51 -4.02 -0.21
C ALA A 43 -0.15 -3.20 -1.34
N ARG A 44 -1.19 -3.73 -1.97
CA ARG A 44 -1.81 -3.08 -3.12
C ARG A 44 -2.81 -2.03 -2.65
N ILE A 45 -2.60 -0.80 -3.10
CA ILE A 45 -3.51 0.32 -2.82
C ILE A 45 -4.51 0.44 -3.96
N GLU A 46 -5.79 0.42 -3.62
CA GLU A 46 -6.90 0.58 -4.57
C GLU A 46 -7.29 2.05 -4.71
N ASN A 47 -8.02 2.37 -5.78
CA ASN A 47 -8.52 3.73 -6.06
C ASN A 47 -7.43 4.83 -6.17
N CYS A 48 -6.21 4.48 -6.58
CA CYS A 48 -5.16 5.45 -6.89
C CYS A 48 -5.38 6.18 -8.23
N THR A 49 -6.00 5.53 -9.23
CA THR A 49 -6.16 6.09 -10.58
C THR A 49 -6.86 7.45 -10.60
N PRO A 50 -7.97 7.68 -9.88
CA PRO A 50 -8.63 8.99 -9.88
C PRO A 50 -7.78 10.14 -9.32
N LEU A 51 -6.70 9.85 -8.59
CA LEU A 51 -5.82 10.87 -8.00
C LEU A 51 -4.76 11.40 -8.97
N ASN A 52 -4.48 10.67 -10.05
CA ASN A 52 -3.48 11.00 -11.07
C ASN A 52 -2.12 11.42 -10.47
N CYS A 53 -1.65 10.73 -9.43
CA CYS A 53 -0.40 11.09 -8.73
C CYS A 53 0.82 11.11 -9.68
N GLU A 54 0.84 10.25 -10.70
CA GLU A 54 1.92 10.18 -11.68
C GLU A 54 2.10 11.50 -12.46
N GLU A 55 1.02 12.20 -12.81
CA GLU A 55 1.09 13.51 -13.48
C GLU A 55 1.58 14.63 -12.55
N LYS A 56 1.60 14.36 -11.24
CA LYS A 56 2.02 15.29 -10.19
C LYS A 56 3.43 14.98 -9.66
N GLU A 57 4.16 14.09 -10.34
CA GLU A 57 5.46 13.59 -9.88
C GLU A 57 5.41 13.02 -8.45
N ALA A 58 4.29 12.35 -8.15
CA ALA A 58 3.99 11.78 -6.85
C ALA A 58 3.69 10.28 -6.95
N LYS A 59 3.93 9.57 -5.85
CA LYS A 59 3.53 8.18 -5.63
C LYS A 59 2.21 8.13 -4.88
N CYS A 60 1.35 7.20 -5.27
CA CYS A 60 0.17 6.88 -4.47
C CYS A 60 0.61 6.13 -3.21
N ILE A 61 0.18 6.60 -2.05
CA ILE A 61 0.38 5.97 -0.75
C ILE A 61 -0.96 5.84 -0.03
N PHE A 62 -1.07 4.92 0.92
CA PHE A 62 -2.26 4.80 1.76
C PHE A 62 -2.04 5.59 3.05
N ASP A 63 -2.88 6.58 3.30
CA ASP A 63 -2.86 7.28 4.58
C ASP A 63 -3.72 6.50 5.58
N ILE A 64 -3.06 5.86 6.55
CA ILE A 64 -3.73 5.05 7.57
C ILE A 64 -4.59 5.91 8.51
N LYS A 65 -4.23 7.19 8.71
CA LYS A 65 -4.99 8.09 9.59
C LYS A 65 -6.29 8.52 8.94
N GLU A 66 -6.25 8.84 7.66
CA GLU A 66 -7.41 9.22 6.86
C GLU A 66 -8.19 8.00 6.33
N GLY A 67 -7.55 6.83 6.29
CA GLY A 67 -8.12 5.58 5.80
C GLY A 67 -8.35 5.56 4.28
N GLN A 68 -7.57 6.32 3.51
CA GLN A 68 -7.75 6.47 2.06
C GLN A 68 -6.41 6.69 1.33
N PRO A 69 -6.34 6.38 0.02
CA PRO A 69 -5.17 6.69 -0.79
C PRO A 69 -4.97 8.21 -0.93
N THR A 70 -3.71 8.63 -0.95
CA THR A 70 -3.28 10.01 -1.21
C THR A 70 -2.00 10.03 -2.05
N CYS A 71 -1.64 11.19 -2.60
CA CYS A 71 -0.38 11.36 -3.31
C CYS A 71 0.70 11.88 -2.36
N ASN A 72 1.90 11.31 -2.44
CA ASN A 72 3.10 11.86 -1.80
C ASN A 72 4.17 12.09 -2.85
N CYS A 73 4.89 13.21 -2.79
CA CYS A 73 5.98 13.48 -3.73
C CYS A 73 6.99 12.33 -3.79
N ASN A 74 7.54 12.11 -4.99
CA ASN A 74 8.48 11.02 -5.23
C ASN A 74 9.83 11.23 -4.54
N ASP A 75 10.23 12.48 -4.30
CA ASP A 75 11.48 12.86 -3.64
C ASP A 75 11.18 13.81 -2.47
N ASP A 76 11.83 13.55 -1.34
CA ASP A 76 11.62 14.26 -0.07
C ASP A 76 12.12 15.73 -0.11
N ASN A 77 12.85 16.12 -1.16
CA ASN A 77 13.29 17.49 -1.42
C ASN A 77 12.27 18.30 -2.23
N PHE A 78 11.24 17.65 -2.78
CA PHE A 78 10.21 18.32 -3.56
C PHE A 78 9.08 18.80 -2.65
N TYR A 79 8.57 20.00 -2.93
CA TYR A 79 7.45 20.57 -2.21
C TYR A 79 6.23 20.65 -3.10
N TYR A 80 5.04 20.56 -2.49
CA TYR A 80 3.79 20.76 -3.21
C TYR A 80 3.64 22.24 -3.58
N GLU A 81 3.67 22.55 -4.85
CA GLU A 81 3.39 23.87 -5.41
C GLU A 81 2.39 23.73 -6.56
N GLU A 82 1.29 24.48 -6.48
CA GLU A 82 0.24 24.51 -7.51
C GLU A 82 -0.27 23.11 -7.94
N GLU A 83 -0.41 22.20 -6.96
CA GLU A 83 -0.92 20.82 -7.12
C GLU A 83 0.06 19.82 -7.77
N ARG A 84 1.34 20.16 -7.91
CA ARG A 84 2.41 19.25 -8.33
C ARG A 84 3.60 19.30 -7.38
N CYS A 85 4.42 18.28 -7.41
CA CYS A 85 5.71 18.26 -6.72
C CYS A 85 6.74 18.99 -7.58
N ASN A 86 7.42 20.00 -7.02
CA ASN A 86 8.49 20.79 -7.65
C ASN A 86 9.77 20.78 -6.81
#